data_AF-A0A166F822-F1
#
_entry.id   AF-A0A166F822-F1
#
_cell.length_a   1.000
_cell.length_b   1.000
_cell.length_c   1.000
_cell.angle_alpha   90.00
_cell.angle_beta   90.00
_cell.angle_gamma   90.00
#
_symmetry.space_group_name_H-M   'P 1'
#
loop_
_entity.id
_entity.type
_entity.pdbx_description
1 polymer ?
#
loop_
_entity_poly.entity_id
_entity_poly.type
_entity_poly.pdbx_seq_one_letter_code
_entity_poly.pdbx_strand_id
1 'polypeptide(L)'
;MASGSAVAAEPPITQPPIQPQQSMKAAPASSVNGIRLTVNNWVACKADMMKRLQAEGLWDVTTGAEKMPPGTEVTPELVLWVEKDMRAMTKLMQNMANVDTLDAFKERRAAKMWENLVEIFESPNPPLLRQYRSFQYVDGSSMWAHMYRLDFIRLDLARLNRHISDEHHVARLLDSLPPSWTFVRDFCQRRNIAIGEIGQILLEEEANRQQDAIREARNFNAGNNSRTRASRHRRSTEGHRAGTRAATRASNFARERSERRNQVPAPIEVFCTH
;
A
#
# COMPACT_ATOMS: atom_id res chain seq x y z
N MET A 1 45.78 -64.60 38.84
CA MET A 1 46.65 -63.51 39.32
C MET A 1 47.18 -62.73 38.13
N ALA A 2 47.01 -61.41 38.19
CA ALA A 2 47.59 -60.33 37.40
C ALA A 2 48.15 -60.62 35.99
N SER A 3 47.52 -60.03 34.98
CA SER A 3 48.22 -59.54 33.78
C SER A 3 47.69 -58.15 33.50
N GLY A 4 48.48 -57.16 33.90
CA GLY A 4 48.28 -55.75 33.61
C GLY A 4 49.41 -55.24 32.71
N SER A 5 49.04 -54.54 31.64
CA SER A 5 49.83 -53.51 30.94
C SER A 5 48.86 -52.86 29.95
N ALA A 6 48.21 -51.77 30.36
CA ALA A 6 48.66 -50.39 30.17
C ALA A 6 48.49 -49.93 28.72
N VAL A 7 47.25 -49.56 28.38
CA VAL A 7 46.89 -48.85 27.15
C VAL A 7 47.18 -47.36 27.36
N ALA A 8 47.98 -46.79 26.47
CA ALA A 8 48.39 -45.39 26.46
C ALA A 8 47.17 -44.46 26.25
N ALA A 9 47.07 -43.44 27.11
CA ALA A 9 46.09 -42.38 27.00
C ALA A 9 46.54 -41.35 25.96
N GLU A 10 45.77 -41.18 24.88
CA GLU A 10 45.93 -40.08 23.93
C GLU A 10 45.40 -38.75 24.51
N PRO A 11 46.07 -37.61 24.22
CA PRO A 11 45.69 -36.29 24.72
C PRO A 11 44.50 -35.67 23.97
N PRO A 12 43.79 -34.70 24.58
CA PRO A 12 42.55 -34.14 24.05
C PRO A 12 42.80 -33.22 22.85
N ILE A 13 42.11 -33.51 21.74
CA ILE A 13 42.09 -32.66 20.53
C ILE A 13 41.36 -31.36 20.86
N THR A 14 42.09 -30.26 20.76
CA THR A 14 41.64 -28.89 20.95
C THR A 14 40.74 -28.48 19.78
N GLN A 15 39.47 -28.15 20.04
CA GLN A 15 38.58 -27.56 19.02
C GLN A 15 38.97 -26.10 18.74
N PRO A 16 39.06 -25.66 17.47
CA PRO A 16 39.21 -24.25 17.14
C PRO A 16 37.89 -23.47 17.37
N PRO A 17 37.96 -22.15 17.60
CA PRO A 17 36.83 -21.35 18.07
C PRO A 17 35.72 -21.22 17.02
N ILE A 18 34.47 -21.37 17.49
CA ILE A 18 33.23 -21.16 16.76
C ILE A 18 33.20 -19.72 16.24
N GLN A 19 33.29 -19.56 14.91
CA GLN A 19 32.95 -18.29 14.26
C GLN A 19 31.42 -18.10 14.31
N PRO A 20 30.91 -16.89 14.60
CA PRO A 20 29.48 -16.63 14.59
C PRO A 20 28.94 -16.81 13.16
N GLN A 21 28.02 -17.76 12.99
CA GLN A 21 27.31 -17.99 11.74
C GLN A 21 26.66 -16.70 11.28
N GLN A 22 27.02 -16.28 10.07
CA GLN A 22 26.31 -15.26 9.32
C GLN A 22 24.84 -15.67 9.22
N SER A 23 23.97 -14.74 9.63
CA SER A 23 22.51 -14.83 9.58
C SER A 23 22.05 -15.21 8.18
N MET A 24 21.80 -16.50 7.96
CA MET A 24 21.02 -16.95 6.83
C MET A 24 19.56 -16.60 7.10
N LYS A 25 19.05 -15.66 6.28
CA LYS A 25 17.62 -15.32 6.14
C LYS A 25 16.76 -16.58 6.30
N ALA A 26 15.93 -16.60 7.34
CA ALA A 26 14.94 -17.63 7.57
C ALA A 26 14.07 -17.81 6.31
N ALA A 27 14.11 -19.01 5.74
CA ALA A 27 13.09 -19.45 4.80
C ALA A 27 11.74 -19.43 5.54
N PRO A 28 10.65 -18.92 4.93
CA PRO A 28 9.36 -18.94 5.59
C PRO A 28 8.92 -20.39 5.76
N ALA A 29 8.62 -20.76 7.01
CA ALA A 29 8.10 -22.06 7.38
C ALA A 29 6.91 -22.44 6.47
N SER A 30 6.97 -23.64 5.89
CA SER A 30 5.87 -24.22 5.13
C SER A 30 4.67 -24.42 6.07
N SER A 31 3.73 -23.49 6.02
CA SER A 31 2.43 -23.64 6.66
C SER A 31 1.70 -24.82 6.01
N VAL A 32 1.08 -25.67 6.84
CA VAL A 32 0.14 -26.72 6.42
C VAL A 32 -0.99 -26.16 5.53
N ASN A 33 -1.24 -24.85 5.61
CA ASN A 33 -2.28 -24.13 4.88
C ASN A 33 -1.79 -23.38 3.63
N GLY A 34 -0.52 -23.53 3.23
CA GLY A 34 0.03 -22.87 2.04
C GLY A 34 0.16 -21.35 2.10
N ILE A 35 0.73 -20.78 1.04
CA ILE A 35 0.80 -19.33 0.83
C ILE A 35 -0.59 -18.82 0.47
N ARG A 36 -1.17 -18.00 1.34
CA ARG A 36 -2.46 -17.35 1.08
C ARG A 36 -2.34 -16.35 -0.05
N LEU A 37 -3.25 -16.42 -1.01
CA LEU A 37 -3.34 -15.54 -2.16
C LEU A 37 -3.74 -14.13 -1.74
N THR A 38 -2.91 -13.18 -2.15
CA THR A 38 -3.12 -11.74 -2.05
C THR A 38 -2.86 -11.11 -3.42
N VAL A 39 -3.17 -9.83 -3.57
CA VAL A 39 -2.96 -9.11 -4.84
C VAL A 39 -1.48 -9.06 -5.26
N ASN A 40 -0.55 -9.17 -4.31
CA ASN A 40 0.88 -8.91 -4.54
C ASN A 40 1.76 -10.17 -4.56
N ASN A 41 1.21 -11.37 -4.32
CA ASN A 41 1.99 -12.59 -4.19
C ASN A 41 1.58 -13.70 -5.17
N TRP A 42 0.89 -13.35 -6.26
CA TRP A 42 0.40 -14.32 -7.27
C TRP A 42 1.48 -15.30 -7.73
N VAL A 43 2.67 -14.83 -8.12
CA VAL A 43 3.73 -15.70 -8.66
C VAL A 43 4.14 -16.78 -7.65
N ALA A 44 4.38 -16.39 -6.39
CA ALA A 44 4.75 -17.31 -5.33
C ALA A 44 3.60 -18.24 -4.94
N CYS A 45 2.38 -17.71 -4.85
CA CYS A 45 1.17 -18.46 -4.53
C CYS A 45 0.84 -19.49 -5.62
N LYS A 46 0.93 -19.11 -6.90
CA LYS A 46 0.73 -19.99 -8.06
C LYS A 46 1.72 -21.15 -8.03
N ALA A 47 3.01 -20.89 -7.83
CA ALA A 47 4.03 -21.94 -7.75
C ALA A 47 3.78 -22.92 -6.59
N ASP A 48 3.35 -22.40 -5.44
CA ASP A 48 3.01 -23.19 -4.26
C ASP A 48 1.71 -24.02 -4.44
N MET A 49 0.69 -23.45 -5.08
CA MET A 49 -0.55 -24.15 -5.47
C MET A 49 -0.26 -25.28 -6.48
N MET A 50 0.54 -24.98 -7.51
CA MET A 50 0.98 -25.96 -8.51
C MET A 50 1.68 -27.15 -7.84
N LYS A 51 2.65 -26.88 -6.96
CA LYS A 51 3.40 -27.92 -6.26
C LYS A 51 2.49 -28.82 -5.42
N ARG A 52 1.53 -28.25 -4.68
CA ARG A 52 0.57 -29.02 -3.87
C ARG A 52 -0.37 -29.88 -4.71
N LEU A 53 -0.96 -29.28 -5.74
CA LEU A 53 -1.89 -30.00 -6.62
C LEU A 53 -1.19 -31.13 -7.39
N GLN A 54 0.07 -30.94 -7.78
CA GLN A 54 0.89 -31.99 -8.39
C GLN A 54 1.21 -33.13 -7.40
N ALA A 55 1.58 -32.80 -6.15
CA ALA A 55 1.86 -33.81 -5.13
C ALA A 55 0.67 -34.71 -4.82
N GLU A 56 -0.56 -34.21 -5.00
CA GLU A 56 -1.81 -34.94 -4.78
C GLU A 56 -2.41 -35.53 -6.08
N GLY A 57 -1.75 -35.37 -7.24
CA GLY A 57 -2.24 -35.86 -8.54
C GLY A 57 -3.52 -35.15 -9.03
N LEU A 58 -3.76 -33.91 -8.59
CA LEU A 58 -4.95 -33.11 -8.90
C LEU A 58 -4.71 -32.06 -10.00
N TRP A 59 -3.45 -31.87 -10.39
CA TRP A 59 -3.04 -30.81 -11.31
C TRP A 59 -3.67 -30.93 -12.70
N ASP A 60 -3.78 -32.15 -13.23
CA ASP A 60 -4.31 -32.38 -14.57
C ASP A 60 -5.81 -32.09 -14.66
N VAL A 61 -6.58 -32.41 -13.61
CA VAL A 61 -8.00 -32.00 -13.49
C VAL A 61 -8.12 -30.48 -13.34
N THR A 62 -7.21 -29.87 -12.56
CA THR A 62 -7.21 -28.42 -12.30
C THR A 62 -6.86 -27.59 -13.54
N THR A 63 -6.08 -28.13 -14.47
CA THR A 63 -5.73 -27.44 -15.73
C THR A 63 -6.68 -27.79 -16.88
N GLY A 64 -7.61 -28.72 -16.67
CA GLY A 64 -8.49 -29.25 -17.71
C GLY A 64 -7.80 -30.21 -18.70
N ALA A 65 -6.58 -30.66 -18.39
CA ALA A 65 -5.88 -31.69 -19.15
C ALA A 65 -6.59 -33.05 -19.01
N GLU A 66 -7.04 -33.40 -17.80
CA GLU A 66 -7.92 -34.54 -17.54
C GLU A 66 -9.38 -34.11 -17.74
N LYS A 67 -9.95 -34.44 -18.90
CA LYS A 67 -11.34 -34.09 -19.25
C LYS A 67 -12.34 -34.99 -18.52
N MET A 68 -13.49 -34.42 -18.19
CA MET A 68 -14.63 -35.17 -17.67
C MET A 68 -14.98 -36.33 -18.63
N PRO A 69 -15.12 -37.57 -18.13
CA PRO A 69 -15.52 -38.71 -18.95
C PRO A 69 -16.83 -38.42 -19.71
N PRO A 70 -16.93 -38.78 -21.00
CA PRO A 70 -18.13 -38.53 -21.79
C PRO A 70 -19.26 -39.47 -21.38
N GLY A 71 -20.45 -38.91 -21.13
CA GLY A 71 -21.66 -39.67 -20.80
C GLY A 71 -22.39 -39.13 -19.58
N THR A 72 -23.70 -39.35 -19.52
CA THR A 72 -24.56 -39.03 -18.36
C THR A 72 -24.69 -40.19 -17.36
N GLU A 73 -24.14 -41.35 -17.70
CA GLU A 73 -24.19 -42.53 -16.86
C GLU A 73 -23.15 -42.44 -15.73
N VAL A 74 -23.56 -42.81 -14.51
CA VAL A 74 -22.68 -42.81 -13.34
C VAL A 74 -21.73 -43.99 -13.43
N THR A 75 -20.60 -43.79 -14.10
CA THR A 75 -19.50 -44.75 -14.13
C THR A 75 -18.59 -44.55 -12.91
N PRO A 76 -17.88 -45.60 -12.43
CA PRO A 76 -16.87 -45.46 -11.39
C PRO A 76 -15.79 -44.42 -11.73
N GLU A 77 -15.44 -44.31 -13.02
CA GLU A 77 -14.49 -43.33 -13.53
C GLU A 77 -15.01 -41.89 -13.40
N LEU A 78 -16.30 -41.66 -13.68
CA LEU A 78 -16.93 -40.35 -13.50
C LEU A 78 -16.95 -39.94 -12.03
N VAL A 79 -17.25 -40.87 -11.13
CA VAL A 79 -17.24 -40.60 -9.67
C VAL A 79 -15.84 -40.20 -9.20
N LEU A 80 -14.81 -40.94 -9.63
CA LEU A 80 -13.41 -40.63 -9.30
C LEU A 80 -12.98 -39.26 -9.85
N TRP A 81 -13.39 -38.94 -11.08
CA TRP A 81 -13.10 -37.63 -11.67
C TRP A 81 -13.77 -36.49 -10.90
N VAL A 82 -15.06 -36.63 -10.57
CA VAL A 82 -15.81 -35.63 -9.77
C VAL A 82 -15.18 -35.46 -8.38
N GLU A 83 -14.75 -36.54 -7.74
CA GLU A 83 -14.05 -36.48 -6.46
C GLU A 83 -12.72 -35.71 -6.57
N LYS A 84 -11.92 -35.98 -7.62
CA LYS A 84 -10.69 -35.22 -7.90
C LYS A 84 -10.98 -33.74 -8.16
N ASP A 85 -12.00 -33.42 -8.95
CA ASP A 85 -12.40 -32.03 -9.24
C ASP A 85 -12.80 -31.30 -7.95
N MET A 86 -13.67 -31.90 -7.13
CA MET A 86 -14.09 -31.33 -5.85
C MET A 86 -12.94 -31.12 -4.87
N ARG A 87 -11.97 -32.06 -4.82
CA ARG A 87 -10.76 -31.91 -4.00
C ARG A 87 -9.88 -30.77 -4.51
N ALA A 88 -9.64 -30.71 -5.82
CA ALA A 88 -8.88 -29.63 -6.45
C ALA A 88 -9.53 -28.26 -6.16
N MET A 89 -10.85 -28.17 -6.31
CA MET A 89 -11.64 -26.99 -5.97
C MET A 89 -11.41 -26.55 -4.53
N THR A 90 -11.56 -27.48 -3.58
CA THR A 90 -11.39 -27.21 -2.14
C THR A 90 -9.99 -26.67 -1.84
N LYS A 91 -8.96 -27.25 -2.47
CA LYS A 91 -7.57 -26.83 -2.31
C LYS A 91 -7.33 -25.43 -2.87
N LEU A 92 -7.89 -25.10 -4.04
CA LEU A 92 -7.83 -23.74 -4.58
C LEU A 92 -8.48 -22.73 -3.61
N MET A 93 -9.66 -23.05 -3.08
CA MET A 93 -10.37 -22.19 -2.12
C MET A 93 -9.61 -22.01 -0.80
N GLN A 94 -8.88 -23.03 -0.33
CA GLN A 94 -8.06 -22.95 0.88
C GLN A 94 -6.91 -21.95 0.78
N ASN A 95 -6.50 -21.55 -0.41
CA ASN A 95 -5.45 -20.55 -0.59
C ASN A 95 -5.97 -19.12 -0.47
N MET A 96 -7.27 -18.87 -0.33
CA MET A 96 -7.79 -17.50 -0.42
C MET A 96 -7.67 -16.76 0.92
N ALA A 97 -7.19 -15.51 0.90
CA ALA A 97 -7.15 -14.65 2.08
C ALA A 97 -8.44 -13.83 2.27
N ASN A 98 -9.05 -13.33 1.18
CA ASN A 98 -10.10 -12.30 1.22
C ASN A 98 -11.27 -12.57 0.27
N VAL A 99 -12.44 -12.02 0.63
CA VAL A 99 -13.75 -12.09 -0.05
C VAL A 99 -13.71 -11.61 -1.51
N ASP A 100 -12.83 -10.68 -1.86
CA ASP A 100 -12.77 -10.05 -3.21
C ASP A 100 -12.31 -10.98 -4.34
N THR A 101 -11.92 -12.21 -4.00
CA THR A 101 -11.52 -13.25 -4.95
C THR A 101 -12.59 -14.30 -5.18
N LEU A 102 -13.74 -14.17 -4.52
CA LEU A 102 -14.88 -15.10 -4.67
C LEU A 102 -15.50 -15.08 -6.07
N ASP A 103 -15.38 -13.98 -6.81
CA ASP A 103 -15.88 -13.90 -8.19
C ASP A 103 -15.21 -14.92 -9.12
N ALA A 104 -13.93 -15.25 -8.88
CA ALA A 104 -13.21 -16.29 -9.64
C ALA A 104 -13.81 -17.70 -9.44
N PHE A 105 -14.59 -17.88 -8.37
CA PHE A 105 -15.10 -19.15 -7.87
C PHE A 105 -16.63 -19.28 -7.97
N LYS A 106 -17.30 -18.42 -8.75
CA LYS A 106 -18.71 -18.64 -9.13
C LYS A 106 -18.89 -19.94 -9.91
N GLU A 107 -17.85 -20.37 -10.61
CA GLU A 107 -17.81 -21.59 -11.39
C GLU A 107 -17.58 -22.83 -10.54
N ARG A 108 -18.35 -23.90 -10.79
CA ARG A 108 -18.32 -25.15 -10.02
C ARG A 108 -17.35 -26.20 -10.59
N ARG A 109 -16.25 -25.78 -11.20
CA ARG A 109 -15.24 -26.67 -11.80
C ARG A 109 -13.84 -26.16 -11.52
N ALA A 110 -12.93 -27.04 -11.09
CA ALA A 110 -11.56 -26.65 -10.74
C ALA A 110 -10.83 -26.02 -11.94
N ALA A 111 -11.02 -26.57 -13.14
CA ALA A 111 -10.46 -26.04 -14.38
C ALA A 111 -10.86 -24.58 -14.65
N LYS A 112 -12.15 -24.26 -14.49
CA LYS A 112 -12.64 -22.89 -14.67
C LYS A 112 -12.17 -21.95 -13.56
N MET A 113 -12.12 -22.43 -12.33
CA MET A 113 -11.56 -21.67 -11.22
C MET A 113 -10.08 -21.31 -11.47
N TRP A 114 -9.29 -22.26 -11.97
CA TRP A 114 -7.89 -22.02 -12.32
C TRP A 114 -7.74 -21.06 -13.49
N GLU A 115 -8.50 -21.24 -14.57
CA GLU A 115 -8.53 -20.32 -15.71
C GLU A 115 -8.86 -18.89 -15.26
N ASN A 116 -9.89 -18.71 -14.42
CA ASN A 116 -10.28 -17.39 -13.92
C ASN A 116 -9.17 -16.75 -13.08
N LEU A 117 -8.48 -17.52 -12.22
CA LEU A 117 -7.35 -17.02 -11.46
C LEU A 117 -6.21 -16.56 -12.38
N VAL A 118 -5.85 -17.39 -13.36
CA VAL A 118 -4.85 -17.04 -14.38
C VAL A 118 -5.29 -15.79 -15.15
N GLU A 119 -6.56 -15.67 -15.51
CA GLU A 119 -7.08 -14.51 -16.21
C GLU A 119 -7.02 -13.23 -15.35
N ILE A 120 -7.31 -13.32 -14.05
CA ILE A 120 -7.26 -12.18 -13.12
C ILE A 120 -5.83 -11.67 -12.95
N PHE A 121 -4.86 -12.58 -12.84
CA PHE A 121 -3.49 -12.23 -12.44
C PHE A 121 -2.46 -12.23 -13.57
N GLU A 122 -2.72 -12.96 -14.66
CA GLU A 122 -1.82 -13.16 -15.81
C GLU A 122 -2.43 -12.73 -17.15
N SER A 123 -3.63 -12.11 -17.15
CA SER A 123 -4.11 -11.36 -18.31
C SER A 123 -3.01 -10.40 -18.81
N PRO A 124 -3.05 -9.91 -20.04
CA PRO A 124 -2.12 -8.87 -20.49
C PRO A 124 -2.16 -7.58 -19.64
N ASN A 125 -3.20 -7.36 -18.80
CA ASN A 125 -3.41 -6.09 -18.08
C ASN A 125 -3.47 -6.13 -16.53
N PRO A 126 -2.70 -6.95 -15.78
CA PRO A 126 -2.57 -6.86 -14.34
C PRO A 126 -2.03 -5.52 -13.86
N PRO A 127 -1.26 -4.70 -14.62
CA PRO A 127 -0.88 -3.37 -14.15
C PRO A 127 -2.09 -2.47 -13.91
N LEU A 128 -3.10 -2.46 -14.78
CA LEU A 128 -4.25 -1.55 -14.68
C LEU A 128 -5.20 -1.96 -13.54
N LEU A 129 -5.53 -3.25 -13.43
CA LEU A 129 -6.38 -3.73 -12.33
C LEU A 129 -5.66 -3.61 -10.98
N ARG A 130 -4.34 -3.87 -10.96
CA ARG A 130 -3.52 -3.64 -9.77
C ARG A 130 -3.48 -2.16 -9.42
N GLN A 131 -3.25 -1.30 -10.41
CA GLN A 131 -3.26 0.15 -10.24
C GLN A 131 -4.59 0.61 -9.67
N TYR A 132 -5.73 0.17 -10.22
CA TYR A 132 -7.06 0.45 -9.69
C TYR A 132 -7.19 0.06 -8.20
N ARG A 133 -6.77 -1.17 -7.87
CA ARG A 133 -6.86 -1.72 -6.50
C ARG A 133 -5.89 -1.07 -5.52
N SER A 134 -4.75 -0.58 -5.97
CA SER A 134 -3.72 0.05 -5.12
C SER A 134 -3.75 1.58 -5.16
N PHE A 135 -4.63 2.20 -5.95
CA PHE A 135 -4.70 3.66 -6.06
C PHE A 135 -5.24 4.28 -4.77
N GLN A 136 -4.37 4.94 -4.01
CA GLN A 136 -4.72 5.55 -2.73
C GLN A 136 -4.78 7.07 -2.87
N TYR A 137 -5.73 7.68 -2.19
CA TYR A 137 -5.80 9.13 -2.08
C TYR A 137 -4.65 9.63 -1.22
N VAL A 138 -4.00 10.71 -1.67
CA VAL A 138 -2.92 11.36 -0.94
C VAL A 138 -3.49 12.59 -0.25
N ASP A 139 -3.36 12.66 1.07
CA ASP A 139 -3.86 13.81 1.84
C ASP A 139 -3.22 15.11 1.36
N GLY A 140 -4.07 16.13 1.15
CA GLY A 140 -3.68 17.43 0.61
C GLY A 140 -3.56 17.49 -0.91
N SER A 141 -3.70 16.37 -1.63
CA SER A 141 -3.91 16.38 -3.08
C SER A 141 -5.37 16.73 -3.43
N SER A 142 -5.66 16.98 -4.71
CA SER A 142 -7.03 17.31 -5.14
C SER A 142 -7.92 16.07 -5.15
N MET A 143 -9.05 16.11 -4.42
CA MET A 143 -10.04 15.04 -4.42
C MET A 143 -10.67 14.82 -5.80
N TRP A 144 -10.96 15.92 -6.50
CA TRP A 144 -11.44 15.87 -7.88
C TRP A 144 -10.48 15.09 -8.80
N ALA A 145 -9.19 15.40 -8.73
CA ALA A 145 -8.18 14.73 -9.55
C ALA A 145 -8.07 13.23 -9.22
N HIS A 146 -8.21 12.87 -7.94
CA HIS A 146 -8.23 11.48 -7.48
C HIS A 146 -9.43 10.71 -8.04
N MET A 147 -10.65 11.24 -7.89
CA MET A 147 -11.86 10.64 -8.44
C MET A 147 -11.75 10.46 -9.95
N TYR A 148 -11.37 11.52 -10.67
CA TYR A 148 -11.23 11.50 -12.12
C TYR A 148 -10.21 10.45 -12.58
N ARG A 149 -9.09 10.30 -11.85
CA ARG A 149 -8.09 9.29 -12.18
C ARG A 149 -8.61 7.87 -11.96
N LEU A 150 -9.39 7.64 -10.90
CA LEU A 150 -10.00 6.36 -10.60
C LEU A 150 -11.08 5.99 -11.65
N ASP A 151 -11.89 6.96 -12.08
CA ASP A 151 -12.85 6.84 -13.19
C ASP A 151 -12.15 6.49 -14.51
N PHE A 152 -11.03 7.15 -14.81
CA PHE A 152 -10.27 6.88 -16.01
C PHE A 152 -9.75 5.44 -16.06
N ILE A 153 -9.22 4.94 -14.95
CA ILE A 153 -8.77 3.55 -14.85
C ILE A 153 -9.96 2.58 -15.00
N ARG A 154 -11.13 2.92 -14.43
CA ARG A 154 -12.37 2.14 -14.59
C ARG A 154 -12.83 2.09 -16.05
N LEU A 155 -12.79 3.21 -16.77
CA LEU A 155 -13.12 3.28 -18.19
C LEU A 155 -12.17 2.43 -19.05
N ASP A 156 -10.87 2.49 -18.77
CA ASP A 156 -9.89 1.66 -19.46
C ASP A 156 -10.11 0.17 -19.18
N LEU A 157 -10.49 -0.21 -17.96
CA LEU A 157 -10.90 -1.59 -17.65
C LEU A 157 -12.17 -1.99 -18.42
N ALA A 158 -13.16 -1.11 -18.55
CA ALA A 158 -14.37 -1.38 -19.32
C ALA A 158 -14.09 -1.58 -20.82
N ARG A 159 -13.17 -0.80 -21.41
CA ARG A 159 -12.70 -1.00 -22.80
C ARG A 159 -12.04 -2.36 -23.03
N LEU A 160 -11.53 -2.97 -21.96
CA LEU A 160 -10.92 -4.30 -21.94
C LEU A 160 -11.92 -5.40 -21.52
N ASN A 161 -13.23 -5.15 -21.63
CA ASN A 161 -14.32 -6.05 -21.22
C ASN A 161 -14.31 -6.42 -19.73
N ARG A 162 -13.66 -5.63 -18.86
CA ARG A 162 -13.71 -5.78 -17.41
C ARG A 162 -14.55 -4.67 -16.79
N HIS A 163 -15.86 -4.87 -16.81
CA HIS A 163 -16.81 -3.93 -16.23
C HIS A 163 -16.78 -3.99 -14.70
N ILE A 164 -16.59 -2.83 -14.07
CA ILE A 164 -16.75 -2.65 -12.62
C ILE A 164 -18.11 -2.00 -12.38
N SER A 165 -18.95 -2.61 -11.53
CA SER A 165 -20.24 -2.04 -11.15
C SER A 165 -20.07 -0.71 -10.41
N ASP A 166 -21.08 0.15 -10.44
CA ASP A 166 -21.05 1.42 -9.71
C ASP A 166 -20.89 1.21 -8.20
N GLU A 167 -21.53 0.18 -7.64
CA GLU A 167 -21.41 -0.19 -6.23
C GLU A 167 -19.96 -0.54 -5.84
N HIS A 168 -19.29 -1.39 -6.62
CA HIS A 168 -17.90 -1.74 -6.38
C HIS A 168 -16.95 -0.56 -6.61
N HIS A 169 -17.30 0.33 -7.53
CA HIS A 169 -16.52 1.53 -7.76
C HIS A 169 -16.59 2.50 -6.59
N VAL A 170 -17.77 2.73 -6.05
CA VAL A 170 -17.98 3.54 -4.84
C VAL A 170 -17.27 2.94 -3.63
N ALA A 171 -17.45 1.64 -3.38
CA ALA A 171 -16.76 0.97 -2.28
C ALA A 171 -15.25 1.15 -2.41
N ARG A 172 -14.72 0.98 -3.61
CA ARG A 172 -13.30 1.19 -3.89
C ARG A 172 -12.86 2.64 -3.64
N LEU A 173 -13.65 3.62 -4.06
CA LEU A 173 -13.36 5.04 -3.83
C LEU A 173 -13.28 5.34 -2.32
N LEU A 174 -14.24 4.86 -1.53
CA LEU A 174 -14.23 5.02 -0.08
C LEU A 174 -13.06 4.31 0.60
N ASP A 175 -12.69 3.12 0.12
CA ASP A 175 -11.53 2.35 0.62
C ASP A 175 -10.18 2.93 0.19
N SER A 176 -10.16 3.84 -0.79
CA SER A 176 -8.94 4.54 -1.21
C SER A 176 -8.58 5.71 -0.31
N LEU A 177 -9.46 6.09 0.61
CA LEU A 177 -9.28 7.25 1.46
C LEU A 177 -8.38 6.90 2.67
N PRO A 178 -7.44 7.79 3.04
CA PRO A 178 -6.58 7.58 4.17
C PRO A 178 -7.34 7.72 5.50
N PRO A 179 -6.74 7.30 6.63
CA PRO A 179 -7.40 7.31 7.94
C PRO A 179 -7.94 8.67 8.41
N SER A 180 -7.38 9.77 7.90
CA SER A 180 -7.85 11.13 8.18
C SER A 180 -9.28 11.39 7.64
N TRP A 181 -9.80 10.57 6.74
CA TRP A 181 -11.15 10.65 6.14
C TRP A 181 -12.15 9.62 6.70
N THR A 182 -11.79 8.94 7.80
CA THR A 182 -12.63 7.91 8.44
C THR A 182 -14.05 8.38 8.70
N PHE A 183 -14.25 9.64 9.11
CA PHE A 183 -15.59 10.21 9.34
C PHE A 183 -16.49 10.16 8.11
N VAL A 184 -15.99 10.59 6.94
CA VAL A 184 -16.79 10.59 5.70
C VAL A 184 -17.04 9.18 5.21
N ARG A 185 -16.05 8.29 5.32
CA ARG A 185 -16.22 6.88 4.97
C ARG A 185 -17.33 6.25 5.81
N ASP A 186 -17.28 6.42 7.13
CA ASP A 186 -18.28 5.88 8.05
C ASP A 186 -19.67 6.52 7.82
N PHE A 187 -19.71 7.83 7.51
CA PHE A 187 -20.95 8.54 7.17
C PHE A 187 -21.61 7.96 5.92
N CYS A 188 -20.83 7.73 4.86
CA CYS A 188 -21.31 7.16 3.61
C CYS A 188 -21.70 5.68 3.72
N GLN A 189 -21.07 4.92 4.62
CA GLN A 189 -21.41 3.51 4.84
C GLN A 189 -22.68 3.33 5.68
N ARG A 190 -22.95 4.22 6.64
CA ARG A 190 -24.12 4.12 7.53
C ARG A 190 -25.40 4.64 6.92
N ARG A 191 -25.29 5.64 6.04
CA ARG A 191 -26.43 6.19 5.32
C ARG A 191 -26.48 5.52 3.96
N ASN A 192 -27.66 5.14 3.50
CA ASN A 192 -27.86 4.62 2.15
C ASN A 192 -27.80 5.78 1.14
N ILE A 193 -26.63 6.42 1.02
CA ILE A 193 -26.38 7.58 0.18
C ILE A 193 -26.46 7.12 -1.28
N ALA A 194 -27.11 7.91 -2.14
CA ALA A 194 -27.14 7.59 -3.55
C ALA A 194 -25.72 7.64 -4.12
N ILE A 195 -25.38 6.68 -4.98
CA ILE A 195 -24.02 6.56 -5.56
C ILE A 195 -23.55 7.88 -6.20
N GLY A 196 -24.45 8.63 -6.84
CA GLY A 196 -24.14 9.92 -7.44
C GLY A 196 -23.81 11.05 -6.45
N GLU A 197 -24.21 10.93 -5.19
CA GLU A 197 -24.03 11.99 -4.17
C GLU A 197 -22.69 11.87 -3.43
N ILE A 198 -22.07 10.69 -3.42
CA ILE A 198 -20.84 10.43 -2.67
C ILE A 198 -19.68 11.29 -3.18
N GLY A 199 -19.61 11.50 -4.50
CA GLY A 199 -18.62 12.38 -5.10
C GLY A 199 -18.75 13.83 -4.59
N GLN A 200 -19.98 14.33 -4.49
CA GLN A 200 -20.23 15.67 -3.98
C GLN A 200 -19.84 15.81 -2.51
N ILE A 201 -20.17 14.83 -1.67
CA ILE A 201 -19.80 14.81 -0.24
C ILE A 201 -18.28 14.87 -0.06
N LEU A 202 -17.52 14.13 -0.89
CA LEU A 202 -16.05 14.14 -0.82
C LEU A 202 -15.46 15.51 -1.19
N LEU A 203 -16.04 16.19 -2.18
CA LEU A 203 -15.60 17.53 -2.58
C LEU A 203 -15.98 18.59 -1.54
N GLU A 204 -17.16 18.49 -0.93
CA GLU A 204 -17.58 19.39 0.16
C GLU A 204 -16.69 19.23 1.39
N GLU A 205 -16.34 17.99 1.76
CA GLU A 205 -15.40 17.73 2.85
C GLU A 205 -13.99 18.28 2.54
N GLU A 206 -13.50 18.12 1.30
CA GLU A 206 -12.23 18.73 0.89
C GLU A 206 -12.25 20.26 1.08
N ALA A 207 -13.32 20.91 0.66
CA ALA A 207 -13.50 22.35 0.81
C ALA A 207 -13.54 22.78 2.28
N ASN A 208 -14.23 22.02 3.15
CA ASN A 208 -14.27 22.27 4.59
C ASN A 208 -12.87 22.19 5.21
N ARG A 209 -12.11 21.14 4.87
CA ARG A 209 -10.72 20.97 5.35
C ARG A 209 -9.80 22.10 4.92
N GLN A 210 -9.93 22.56 3.68
CA GLN A 210 -9.17 23.72 3.19
C GLN A 210 -9.54 24.99 3.94
N GLN A 211 -10.82 25.22 4.25
CA GLN A 211 -11.26 26.37 5.03
C GLN A 211 -10.73 26.32 6.47
N ASP A 212 -10.74 25.16 7.11
CA ASP A 212 -10.24 25.00 8.47
C ASP A 212 -8.72 25.22 8.55
N ALA A 213 -7.95 24.73 7.58
CA ALA A 213 -6.53 25.03 7.47
C ALA A 213 -6.26 26.55 7.33
N ILE A 214 -7.07 27.26 6.56
CA ILE A 214 -6.98 28.73 6.43
C ILE A 214 -7.33 29.42 7.75
N ARG A 215 -8.37 28.96 8.46
CA ARG A 215 -8.77 29.50 9.77
C ARG A 215 -7.68 29.31 10.81
N GLU A 216 -7.07 28.13 10.88
CA GLU A 216 -5.95 27.84 11.78
C GLU A 216 -4.74 28.72 11.48
N ALA A 217 -4.37 28.87 10.20
CA ALA A 217 -3.27 29.75 9.79
C ALA A 217 -3.52 31.23 10.17
N ARG A 218 -4.76 31.70 10.04
CA ARG A 218 -5.16 33.06 10.47
C ARG A 218 -5.06 33.23 11.98
N ASN A 219 -5.55 32.27 12.75
CA ASN A 219 -5.52 32.31 14.22
C ASN A 219 -4.08 32.29 14.77
N PHE A 220 -3.19 31.51 14.17
CA PHE A 220 -1.77 31.47 14.53
C PHE A 220 -1.07 32.83 14.30
N ASN A 221 -1.31 33.48 13.16
CA ASN A 221 -0.76 34.80 12.85
C ASN A 221 -1.30 35.90 13.78
N ALA A 222 -2.58 35.84 14.17
CA ALA A 222 -3.18 36.75 15.13
C ALA A 222 -2.57 36.61 16.55
N GLY A 223 -2.29 35.38 16.97
CA GLY A 223 -1.64 35.08 18.26
C GLY A 223 -0.18 35.55 18.36
N ASN A 224 0.56 35.57 17.22
CA ASN A 224 1.92 36.09 17.19
C ASN A 224 2.00 37.62 17.14
N ASN A 225 1.07 38.28 16.42
CA ASN A 225 1.03 39.74 16.36
C ASN A 225 0.58 40.40 17.67
N SER A 226 -0.23 39.71 18.49
CA SER A 226 -0.59 40.19 19.82
C SER A 226 0.57 40.11 20.82
N ARG A 227 1.43 39.09 20.73
CA ARG A 227 2.65 38.97 21.56
C ARG A 227 3.71 40.03 21.23
N THR A 228 3.90 40.39 19.96
CA THR A 228 4.87 41.43 19.57
C THR A 228 4.38 42.85 19.85
N ARG A 229 3.07 43.12 19.79
CA ARG A 229 2.49 44.42 20.20
C ARG A 229 2.47 44.63 21.73
N ALA A 230 2.22 43.59 22.52
CA ALA A 230 2.24 43.69 23.98
C ALA A 230 3.65 43.99 24.54
N SER A 231 4.72 43.60 23.83
CA SER A 231 6.10 43.86 24.24
C SER A 231 6.56 45.30 24.01
N ARG A 232 5.97 46.04 23.05
CA ARG A 232 6.35 47.45 22.79
C ARG A 232 5.67 48.46 23.70
N HIS A 233 4.63 48.09 24.46
CA HIS A 233 3.91 49.04 25.30
C HIS A 233 4.40 49.13 26.75
N ARG A 234 5.40 48.34 27.16
CA ARG A 234 5.95 48.31 28.52
C ARG A 234 7.29 49.06 28.69
N ARG A 235 7.58 50.02 27.81
CA ARG A 235 8.76 50.88 27.91
C ARG A 235 8.43 52.34 27.56
N SER A 236 7.45 52.93 28.26
CA SER A 236 7.13 54.36 28.09
C SER A 236 6.52 55.01 29.34
N THR A 237 6.80 54.51 30.54
CA THR A 237 6.37 55.15 31.79
C THR A 237 7.44 55.02 32.87
N GLU A 238 8.67 55.46 32.59
CA GLU A 238 9.65 55.70 33.65
C GLU A 238 10.67 56.73 33.15
N GLY A 239 10.75 57.89 33.80
CA GLY A 239 11.88 58.81 33.62
C GLY A 239 11.59 60.24 33.19
N HIS A 240 10.79 60.99 33.94
CA HIS A 240 10.95 62.44 34.03
C HIS A 240 11.42 62.81 35.45
N ARG A 241 12.74 62.95 35.65
CA ARG A 241 13.34 64.09 36.36
C ARG A 241 14.87 64.05 36.39
N ALA A 242 15.42 65.16 35.89
CA ALA A 242 16.65 65.84 36.28
C ALA A 242 18.02 65.27 35.88
N GLY A 243 18.82 66.12 35.21
CA GLY A 243 20.23 66.29 35.59
C GLY A 243 21.28 66.14 34.48
N THR A 244 21.45 67.16 33.65
CA THR A 244 22.72 67.73 33.14
C THR A 244 24.01 66.89 32.98
N ARG A 245 24.56 67.03 31.75
CA ARG A 245 25.97 67.29 31.34
C ARG A 245 26.89 66.14 30.87
N ALA A 246 27.63 66.50 29.81
CA ALA A 246 28.87 65.96 29.23
C ALA A 246 28.76 64.65 28.43
N ALA A 247 28.70 64.68 27.09
CA ALA A 247 29.78 64.92 26.11
C ALA A 247 30.66 63.68 25.81
N THR A 248 30.60 63.27 24.54
CA THR A 248 31.63 62.61 23.69
C THR A 248 32.19 61.24 24.07
N ARG A 249 31.88 60.23 23.24
CA ARG A 249 32.87 59.61 22.32
C ARG A 249 32.25 58.58 21.35
N ALA A 250 32.53 58.76 20.05
CA ALA A 250 32.93 57.76 19.04
C ALA A 250 32.04 56.50 18.87
N SER A 251 31.23 56.41 17.82
CA SER A 251 31.56 55.89 16.47
C SER A 251 31.90 54.39 16.42
N ASN A 252 31.00 53.58 15.85
CA ASN A 252 31.22 52.65 14.72
C ASN A 252 30.06 51.65 14.61
N PHE A 253 29.83 51.14 13.40
CA PHE A 253 28.75 50.23 12.95
C PHE A 253 27.45 50.86 12.41
N ALA A 254 27.62 51.75 11.44
CA ALA A 254 26.62 51.93 10.39
C ALA A 254 27.33 51.98 9.02
N ARG A 255 27.79 50.83 8.52
CA ARG A 255 28.18 50.65 7.11
C ARG A 255 28.33 49.16 6.75
N GLU A 256 27.22 48.43 6.59
CA GLU A 256 27.25 47.16 5.84
C GLU A 256 25.85 46.73 5.35
N ARG A 257 25.15 47.64 4.65
CA ARG A 257 23.89 47.30 3.95
C ARG A 257 23.67 48.13 2.68
N SER A 258 24.70 48.25 1.86
CA SER A 258 24.60 48.82 0.50
C SER A 258 25.32 48.04 -0.59
N GLU A 259 25.75 46.79 -0.34
CA GLU A 259 26.38 45.93 -1.35
C GLU A 259 25.80 44.51 -1.30
N ARG A 260 24.60 44.35 -1.88
CA ARG A 260 24.07 43.09 -2.47
C ARG A 260 22.76 43.34 -3.22
N ARG A 261 22.67 44.51 -3.86
CA ARG A 261 21.62 44.85 -4.85
C ARG A 261 22.33 45.05 -6.18
N ASN A 262 22.85 43.96 -6.73
CA ASN A 262 23.25 43.77 -8.13
C ASN A 262 23.84 42.36 -8.28
N GLN A 263 22.95 41.36 -8.37
CA GLN A 263 23.26 40.11 -9.07
C GLN A 263 22.10 39.87 -10.04
N VAL A 264 22.40 40.20 -11.30
CA VAL A 264 21.65 39.82 -12.48
C VAL A 264 21.70 38.29 -12.60
N PRO A 265 20.59 37.59 -12.90
CA PRO A 265 20.62 36.16 -13.13
C PRO A 265 21.38 35.83 -14.42
N ALA A 266 22.30 34.85 -14.34
CA ALA A 266 23.01 34.33 -15.50
C ALA A 266 22.05 33.62 -16.48
N PRO A 267 22.34 33.66 -17.80
CA PRO A 267 21.50 33.04 -18.82
C PRO A 267 21.61 31.50 -18.83
N ILE A 268 20.50 30.89 -19.23
CA ILE A 268 20.32 29.45 -19.46
C ILE A 268 21.14 29.05 -20.69
N GLU A 269 22.15 28.20 -20.53
CA GLU A 269 22.74 27.48 -21.65
C GLU A 269 21.96 26.20 -21.93
N VAL A 270 21.43 26.14 -23.14
CA VAL A 270 20.80 24.99 -23.77
C VAL A 270 21.91 24.10 -24.31
N PHE A 271 22.12 22.93 -23.71
CA PHE A 271 22.88 21.86 -24.36
C PHE A 271 21.93 20.90 -25.07
N CYS A 272 21.81 21.11 -26.38
CA CYS A 272 21.53 20.03 -27.32
C CYS A 272 22.81 19.20 -27.49
N THR A 273 22.71 17.88 -27.37
CA THR A 273 23.68 16.97 -27.98
C THR A 273 22.94 15.92 -28.78
N HIS A 274 23.35 15.84 -30.05
CA HIS A 274 23.06 14.80 -31.03
C HIS A 274 23.55 13.42 -30.59
#